data_AF-A0AAD4LAC6-F1
#
_entry.id   AF-A0AAD4LAC6-F1
#
_cell.length_a   1.000
_cell.length_b   1.000
_cell.length_c   1.000
_cell.angle_alpha   90.00
_cell.angle_beta   90.00
_cell.angle_gamma   90.00
#
_symmetry.space_group_name_H-M   'P 1'
#
loop_
_entity.id
_entity.type
_entity.pdbx_description
1 polymer ?
#
loop_
_entity_poly.entity_id
_entity_poly.type
_entity_poly.pdbx_seq_one_letter_code
_entity_poly.pdbx_strand_id
1 'polypeptide(L)'
;WHQLVGVVKMLERGMTSQPVLLMDDVGLGKTVQVLAFFVMLAYYWEAYAETGKYLGIWGKHWDYMGRQSILPEYPFLIVVPPTLVEQVMLE
;
A
#
# COMPACT_ATOMS: atom_id res chain seq x y z
N TRP A 1 -3.85 8.94 -14.64
CA TRP A 1 -4.10 9.82 -13.46
C TRP A 1 -4.81 9.08 -12.33
N HIS A 2 -5.94 8.40 -12.60
CA HIS A 2 -6.73 7.71 -11.56
C HIS A 2 -5.96 6.65 -10.75
N GLN A 3 -5.11 5.84 -11.39
CA GLN A 3 -4.30 4.83 -10.69
C GLN A 3 -3.39 5.44 -9.62
N LEU A 4 -2.72 6.55 -9.93
CA LEU A 4 -1.87 7.27 -8.99
C LEU A 4 -2.68 7.81 -7.80
N VAL A 5 -3.85 8.37 -8.07
CA VAL A 5 -4.77 8.87 -7.03
C VAL A 5 -5.23 7.72 -6.12
N GLY A 6 -5.52 6.55 -6.69
CA GLY A 6 -5.86 5.34 -5.94
C GLY A 6 -4.74 4.92 -4.98
N VAL A 7 -3.49 4.88 -5.46
CA VAL A 7 -2.31 4.55 -4.64
C VAL A 7 -2.11 5.57 -3.52
N VAL A 8 -2.17 6.87 -3.82
CA VAL A 8 -2.03 7.92 -2.80
C VAL A 8 -3.13 7.80 -1.74
N LYS A 9 -4.37 7.46 -2.15
CA LYS A 9 -5.47 7.29 -1.21
C LYS A 9 -5.31 6.05 -0.33
N MET A 10 -4.79 4.95 -0.88
CA MET A 10 -4.42 3.76 -0.11
C MET A 10 -3.32 4.07 0.91
N LEU A 11 -2.28 4.82 0.53
CA LEU A 11 -1.23 5.24 1.43
C LEU A 11 -1.78 6.10 2.58
N GLU A 12 -2.54 7.14 2.27
CA GLU A 12 -3.14 8.03 3.28
C GLU A 12 -3.99 7.26 4.29
N ARG A 13 -4.81 6.32 3.81
CA ARG A 13 -5.71 5.51 4.64
C ARG A 13 -4.94 4.45 5.44
N GLY A 14 -3.90 3.85 4.86
CA GLY A 14 -2.99 2.95 5.59
C GLY A 14 -2.30 3.64 6.77
N MET A 15 -1.81 4.87 6.57
CA MET A 15 -1.17 5.66 7.64
C MET A 15 -2.12 6.22 8.70
N THR A 16 -3.43 6.20 8.42
CA THR A 16 -4.48 6.63 9.36
C THR A 16 -5.32 5.46 9.87
N SER A 17 -4.89 4.22 9.59
CA SER A 17 -5.53 2.99 10.09
C SER A 17 -6.95 2.79 9.61
N GLN A 18 -7.25 3.25 8.40
CA GLN A 18 -8.58 3.19 7.83
C GLN A 18 -8.59 2.25 6.62
N PRO A 19 -9.60 1.38 6.51
CA PRO A 19 -9.74 0.54 5.33
C PRO A 19 -10.09 1.38 4.09
N VAL A 20 -9.67 0.89 2.92
CA VAL A 20 -10.03 1.46 1.62
C VAL A 20 -10.78 0.42 0.80
N LEU A 21 -11.83 0.89 0.13
CA LEU A 21 -12.54 0.14 -0.89
C LEU A 21 -12.27 0.78 -2.25
N LEU A 22 -11.62 0.04 -3.15
CA LEU A 22 -11.39 0.45 -4.54
C LEU A 22 -12.54 -0.04 -5.42
N MET A 23 -13.49 0.85 -5.75
CA MET A 23 -14.64 0.55 -6.62
C MET A 23 -14.42 1.04 -8.07
N ASP A 24 -13.17 1.13 -8.50
CA ASP A 24 -12.83 1.49 -9.88
C ASP A 24 -13.40 0.46 -10.88
N ASP A 25 -13.76 0.90 -12.08
CA ASP A 25 -14.20 0.04 -13.17
C ASP A 25 -13.20 -1.09 -13.51
N VAL A 26 -13.73 -2.16 -14.10
CA VAL A 26 -12.93 -3.29 -14.60
C VAL A 26 -12.00 -2.79 -15.72
N GLY A 27 -10.75 -3.27 -15.73
CA GLY A 27 -9.75 -2.86 -16.73
C GLY A 27 -8.91 -1.64 -16.37
N LEU A 28 -9.21 -0.93 -15.27
CA LEU A 28 -8.42 0.23 -14.81
C LEU A 28 -7.10 -0.12 -14.09
N GLY A 29 -6.70 -1.39 -14.07
CA GLY A 29 -5.40 -1.83 -13.54
C GLY A 29 -5.31 -1.75 -12.01
N LYS A 30 -6.35 -2.19 -11.29
CA LYS A 30 -6.35 -2.24 -9.81
C LYS A 30 -5.21 -3.08 -9.24
N THR A 31 -4.82 -4.17 -9.93
CA THR A 31 -3.67 -5.00 -9.54
C THR A 31 -2.38 -4.19 -9.46
N VAL A 32 -2.08 -3.40 -10.49
CA VAL A 32 -0.91 -2.51 -10.52
C VAL A 32 -0.96 -1.46 -9.41
N GLN A 33 -2.15 -0.94 -9.08
CA GLN A 33 -2.30 -0.02 -7.94
C GLN A 33 -1.92 -0.70 -6.60
N VAL A 34 -2.32 -1.96 -6.39
CA VAL A 34 -1.98 -2.72 -5.17
C VAL A 34 -0.49 -3.05 -5.12
N LEU A 35 0.12 -3.44 -6.24
CA LEU A 35 1.57 -3.65 -6.33
C LEU A 35 2.34 -2.37 -6.03
N ALA A 36 1.96 -1.25 -6.65
CA ALA A 36 2.57 0.06 -6.39
C ALA A 36 2.45 0.47 -4.91
N PHE A 37 1.33 0.16 -4.26
CA PHE A 37 1.18 0.37 -2.83
C PHE A 37 2.20 -0.44 -2.02
N PHE A 38 2.40 -1.74 -2.30
CA PHE A 38 3.42 -2.54 -1.60
C PHE A 38 4.85 -2.06 -1.85
N VAL A 39 5.17 -1.68 -3.10
CA VAL A 39 6.49 -1.11 -3.43
C VAL A 39 6.74 0.17 -2.63
N MET A 40 5.74 1.05 -2.51
CA MET A 40 5.86 2.26 -1.69
C MET A 40 6.07 1.95 -0.21
N LEU A 41 5.39 0.93 0.34
CA LEU A 41 5.62 0.51 1.73
C LEU A 41 7.04 -0.04 1.94
N ALA A 42 7.56 -0.84 1.00
CA ALA A 42 8.93 -1.33 1.04
C ALA A 42 9.94 -0.17 0.98
N TYR A 43 9.71 0.80 0.09
CA TYR A 43 10.54 2.00 0.00
C TYR A 43 10.56 2.82 1.30
N TYR A 44 9.41 2.98 1.96
CA TYR A 44 9.36 3.66 3.27
C TYR A 44 10.07 2.88 4.37
N TRP A 45 10.02 1.56 4.33
CA TRP A 45 10.73 0.71 5.27
C TRP A 45 12.25 0.88 5.13
N GLU A 46 12.78 0.82 3.90
CA GLU A 46 14.19 1.05 3.60
C GLU A 46 14.64 2.46 4.00
N ALA A 47 13.87 3.49 3.61
CA ALA A 47 14.19 4.87 3.94
C ALA A 47 14.21 5.13 5.45
N TYR A 48 13.30 4.48 6.21
CA TYR A 48 13.30 4.57 7.66
C TYR A 48 14.51 3.86 8.29
N ALA A 49 14.92 2.71 7.74
CA ALA A 49 16.11 2.00 8.21
C ALA A 49 17.39 2.86 8.06
N GLU A 50 17.50 3.64 6.98
CA GLU A 50 18.67 4.51 6.75
C GLU A 50 18.63 5.83 7.55
N THR A 51 17.46 6.47 7.63
CA THR A 51 17.36 7.86 8.13
C THR A 51 16.68 7.99 9.51
N GLY A 52 16.06 6.93 9.99
CA GLY A 52 15.20 6.93 11.19
C GLY A 52 13.91 7.75 11.02
N LYS A 53 13.55 8.14 9.79
CA LYS A 53 12.38 8.99 9.51
C LYS A 53 11.66 8.52 8.24
N TYR A 54 10.34 8.58 8.26
CA TYR A 54 9.54 8.38 7.05
C TYR A 54 9.56 9.62 6.16
N LEU A 55 9.65 9.40 4.86
CA LEU A 55 9.78 10.48 3.86
C LEU A 55 8.44 11.16 3.57
N GLY A 56 8.50 12.43 3.16
CA GLY A 56 7.37 13.19 2.63
C GLY A 56 6.32 13.59 3.68
N ILE A 57 5.09 13.79 3.22
CA ILE A 57 3.96 14.26 4.05
C ILE A 57 3.55 13.25 5.13
N TRP A 58 3.89 11.98 4.94
CA TRP A 58 3.46 10.87 5.77
C TRP A 58 4.30 10.71 7.04
N GLY A 59 5.54 11.23 7.07
CA GLY A 59 6.42 11.09 8.23
C GLY A 59 6.03 11.90 9.46
N LYS A 60 5.09 12.85 9.34
CA LYS A 60 4.56 13.63 10.48
C LYS A 60 3.38 12.99 11.19
N HIS A 61 2.68 12.07 10.52
CA HIS A 61 1.40 11.51 10.97
C HIS A 61 1.39 9.98 10.88
N TRP A 62 2.54 9.35 11.14
CA TRP A 62 2.66 7.91 11.01
C TRP A 62 1.93 7.19 12.16
N ASP A 63 0.74 6.70 11.87
CA ASP A 63 -0.02 5.76 12.71
C ASP A 63 -0.50 4.59 11.85
N TYR A 64 0.45 3.74 11.43
CA TYR A 64 0.15 2.61 10.57
C TYR A 64 -0.64 1.56 11.34
N MET A 65 -1.91 1.37 10.94
CA MET A 65 -2.86 0.44 11.56
C MET A 65 -3.09 0.60 13.09
N GLY A 66 -2.80 1.76 13.67
CA GLY A 66 -3.35 2.21 14.95
C GLY A 66 -2.58 1.66 16.14
N ARG A 67 -1.42 1.05 15.85
CA ARG A 67 -0.74 0.14 16.78
C ARG A 67 0.77 0.32 16.80
N GLN A 68 1.36 0.94 15.78
CA GLN A 68 2.82 0.96 15.63
C GLN A 68 3.34 2.27 15.02
N SER A 69 4.36 2.83 15.67
CA SER A 69 5.13 3.99 15.20
C SER A 69 6.08 3.66 14.05
N ILE A 70 6.26 2.36 13.76
CA ILE A 70 7.15 1.83 12.73
C ILE A 70 6.36 0.83 11.89
N LEU A 71 6.55 0.84 10.58
CA LEU A 71 6.03 -0.16 9.65
C LEU A 71 6.57 -1.55 10.03
N PRO A 72 5.70 -2.51 10.37
CA PRO A 72 6.17 -3.82 10.76
C PRO A 72 6.63 -4.67 9.57
N GLU A 73 7.59 -5.54 9.83
CA GLU A 73 8.03 -6.56 8.89
C GLU A 73 7.12 -7.81 8.99
N TYR A 74 5.90 -7.68 8.45
CA TYR A 74 4.94 -8.78 8.36
C TYR A 74 4.63 -9.14 6.90
N PRO A 75 4.28 -10.42 6.63
CA PRO A 75 3.83 -10.81 5.30
C PRO A 75 2.50 -10.15 4.95
N PHE A 76 2.32 -9.80 3.68
CA PHE A 76 1.05 -9.33 3.13
C PHE A 76 0.20 -10.51 2.64
N LEU A 77 -1.11 -10.47 2.93
CA LEU A 77 -2.07 -11.46 2.45
C LEU A 77 -2.90 -10.86 1.31
N ILE A 78 -2.80 -11.46 0.12
CA ILE A 78 -3.64 -11.13 -1.03
C ILE A 78 -4.65 -12.28 -1.21
N VAL A 79 -5.94 -11.95 -1.14
CA VAL A 79 -7.03 -12.91 -1.35
C VAL A 79 -7.73 -12.59 -2.66
N VAL A 80 -7.76 -13.55 -3.57
CA VAL A 80 -8.43 -13.44 -4.87
C VAL A 80 -9.25 -14.70 -5.16
N PRO A 81 -10.28 -14.60 -6.02
CA PRO A 81 -10.92 -15.78 -6.60
C PRO A 81 -9.88 -16.72 -7.22
N PRO A 82 -10.10 -18.06 -7.17
CA PRO A 82 -9.12 -19.04 -7.64
C PRO A 82 -8.75 -18.85 -9.12
N THR A 83 -9.68 -18.33 -9.93
CA THR A 83 -9.45 -18.05 -11.36
C THR A 83 -8.49 -16.89 -11.63
N LEU A 84 -8.18 -16.06 -10.64
CA LEU A 84 -7.28 -14.91 -10.78
C LEU A 84 -5.90 -15.15 -10.15
N VAL A 85 -5.66 -16.31 -9.55
CA VAL A 85 -4.39 -16.64 -8.88
C VAL A 85 -3.24 -16.59 -9.89
N GLU A 86 -3.37 -17.24 -11.05
CA GLU A 86 -2.32 -17.24 -12.07
C GLU A 86 -2.01 -15.83 -12.58
N GLN A 87 -3.04 -15.00 -12.78
CA GLN A 87 -2.85 -13.63 -13.23
C GLN A 87 -2.08 -12.80 -12.21
N VAL A 88 -2.43 -12.89 -10.92
CA VAL A 88 -1.75 -12.14 -9.86
C VAL A 88 -0.30 -12.60 -9.67
N MET A 89 0.00 -13.88 -9.92
CA MET A 89 1.35 -14.42 -9.78
C MET A 89 2.27 -14.06 -10.96
N LEU A 90 1.71 -13.64 -12.10
CA LEU A 90 2.46 -13.24 -13.29
C LEU A 90 2.76 -11.73 -13.36
N GLU A 91 1.97 -10.92 -12.67
CA GLU A 91 2.10 -9.46 -12.60
C GLU A 91 3.19 -9.03 -11.61
#